data_AF-A0A1V9FZ30-F1
#
_entry.id   AF-A0A1V9FZ30-F1
#
_cell.length_a   1.000
_cell.length_b   1.000
_cell.length_c   1.000
_cell.angle_alpha   90.00
_cell.angle_beta   90.00
_cell.angle_gamma   90.00
#
_symmetry.space_group_name_H-M   'P 1'
#
loop_
_entity.id
_entity.type
_entity.pdbx_description
1 polymer ?
#
loop_
_entity_poly.entity_id
_entity_poly.type
_entity_poly.pdbx_seq_one_letter_code
_entity_poly.pdbx_strand_id
1 'polypeptide(L)'
;MKLSLIISIIQLLVGCGSPDKSNSSADSSNFKATSVISSKDTVSDSSKKELSDKTITITVSYAAIECGCPQWFETKLKDVKFLEGVERFYLEPVRKDLVNANDLWDGEHLPLTVKVTGRLSIGKEIPITYNTKGAPEKARIFWYDKITVVSSYNSISK
;
A
#
# COMPACT_ATOMS: atom_id res chain seq x y z
N MET A 1 37.22 34.40 26.45
CA MET A 1 37.74 33.24 25.69
C MET A 1 36.89 33.09 24.44
N LYS A 2 37.50 33.18 23.25
CA LYS A 2 36.80 33.12 21.96
C LYS A 2 36.65 31.65 21.57
N LEU A 3 35.42 31.17 21.41
CA LEU A 3 35.11 29.81 20.98
C LEU A 3 34.94 29.84 19.45
N SER A 4 35.96 29.38 18.72
CA SER A 4 35.92 29.27 17.26
C SER A 4 35.04 28.09 16.85
N LEU A 5 33.98 28.38 16.10
CA LEU A 5 33.08 27.39 15.48
C LEU A 5 33.71 26.94 14.15
N ILE A 6 34.19 25.70 14.07
CA ILE A 6 34.70 25.12 12.82
C ILE A 6 33.55 24.36 12.15
N ILE A 7 33.00 24.95 11.09
CA ILE A 7 32.00 24.33 10.21
C ILE A 7 32.77 23.49 9.18
N SER A 8 32.62 22.16 9.26
CA SER A 8 33.19 21.25 8.28
C SER A 8 32.12 20.90 7.23
N ILE A 9 32.22 21.50 6.04
CA ILE A 9 31.37 21.23 4.89
C ILE A 9 31.96 20.02 4.15
N ILE A 10 31.30 18.86 4.23
CA ILE A 10 31.61 17.70 3.40
C ILE A 10 30.79 17.83 2.12
N GLN A 11 31.45 18.10 1.00
CA GLN A 11 30.85 18.00 -0.33
C GLN A 11 31.02 16.56 -0.85
N LEU A 12 29.91 15.84 -1.02
CA LEU A 12 29.87 14.57 -1.73
C LEU A 12 29.55 14.85 -3.20
N LEU A 13 30.59 14.84 -4.04
CA LEU A 13 30.45 14.73 -5.49
C LEU A 13 30.19 13.25 -5.82
N VAL A 14 28.94 12.91 -6.17
CA VAL A 14 28.61 11.60 -6.74
C VAL A 14 28.47 11.78 -8.25
N GLY A 15 29.51 11.40 -8.98
CA GLY A 15 29.48 11.33 -10.44
C GLY A 15 28.83 10.03 -10.91
N CYS A 16 27.66 10.11 -11.54
CA CYS A 16 27.10 9.01 -12.31
C CYS A 16 27.69 9.03 -13.72
N GLY A 17 28.64 8.13 -13.98
CA GLY A 17 29.05 7.77 -15.33
C GLY A 17 27.95 6.98 -16.03
N SER A 18 27.59 7.42 -17.24
CA SER A 18 26.72 6.66 -18.15
C SER A 18 27.58 5.68 -18.97
N PRO A 19 27.13 4.45 -19.21
CA PRO A 19 27.59 3.66 -20.33
C PRO A 19 26.50 3.60 -21.40
N ASP A 20 26.78 4.22 -22.55
CA ASP A 20 26.09 3.90 -23.80
C ASP A 20 26.69 2.64 -24.42
N LYS A 21 25.80 1.80 -24.97
CA LYS A 21 25.85 1.27 -26.36
C LYS A 21 25.66 -0.26 -26.51
N SER A 22 24.47 -0.56 -27.03
CA SER A 22 24.03 -1.58 -28.01
C SER A 22 24.79 -2.91 -28.15
N ASN A 23 24.01 -4.01 -28.17
CA ASN A 23 23.80 -4.72 -29.43
C ASN A 23 22.51 -5.54 -29.46
N SER A 24 21.87 -5.48 -30.62
CA SER A 24 20.72 -6.23 -31.08
C SER A 24 21.01 -7.72 -31.21
N SER A 25 20.04 -8.55 -30.86
CA SER A 25 19.78 -9.81 -31.56
C SER A 25 18.27 -10.05 -31.57
N ALA A 26 17.70 -9.93 -32.76
CA ALA A 26 16.37 -10.41 -33.07
C ALA A 26 16.39 -11.94 -33.02
N ASP A 27 15.35 -12.54 -32.44
CA ASP A 27 15.01 -13.92 -32.79
C ASP A 27 13.49 -14.12 -32.85
N SER A 28 13.02 -14.13 -34.10
CA SER A 28 12.11 -15.11 -34.69
C SER A 28 10.88 -15.55 -33.88
N SER A 29 9.77 -14.86 -34.17
CA SER A 29 8.40 -15.30 -33.91
C SER A 29 8.09 -16.63 -34.61
N ASN A 30 7.62 -17.62 -33.85
CA ASN A 30 6.89 -18.76 -34.39
C ASN A 30 5.55 -18.88 -33.66
N PHE A 31 4.52 -18.27 -34.25
CA PHE A 31 3.13 -18.43 -33.83
C PHE A 31 2.64 -19.82 -34.26
N LYS A 32 2.39 -20.70 -33.29
CA LYS A 32 1.56 -21.88 -33.51
C LYS A 32 0.33 -21.78 -32.60
N ALA A 33 -0.79 -21.42 -33.22
CA ALA A 33 -2.09 -21.47 -32.60
C ALA A 33 -2.47 -22.92 -32.30
N THR A 34 -2.73 -23.21 -31.03
CA THR A 34 -3.51 -24.38 -30.61
C THR A 34 -4.45 -23.94 -29.50
N SER A 35 -5.74 -24.00 -29.81
CA SER A 35 -6.86 -23.84 -28.89
C SER A 35 -6.90 -24.98 -27.87
N VAL A 36 -6.91 -24.67 -26.57
CA VAL A 36 -7.52 -25.55 -25.56
C VAL A 36 -8.20 -24.69 -24.49
N ILE A 37 -9.43 -25.10 -24.22
CA ILE A 37 -10.42 -24.58 -23.27
C ILE A 37 -9.94 -24.72 -21.81
N SER A 38 -10.37 -23.76 -20.99
CA SER A 38 -10.61 -23.87 -19.55
C SER A 38 -9.41 -24.21 -18.66
N SER A 39 -9.01 -23.22 -17.86
CA SER A 39 -8.77 -23.42 -16.43
C SER A 39 -8.87 -22.09 -15.69
N LYS A 40 -10.02 -21.89 -15.05
CA LYS A 40 -10.20 -21.30 -13.71
C LYS A 40 -8.91 -20.76 -13.06
N ASP A 41 -8.61 -19.48 -13.28
CA ASP A 41 -7.63 -18.73 -12.49
C ASP A 41 -8.22 -18.40 -11.11
N THR A 42 -8.39 -19.43 -10.29
CA THR A 42 -8.47 -19.26 -8.84
C THR A 42 -7.08 -18.80 -8.40
N VAL A 43 -7.00 -17.58 -7.90
CA VAL A 43 -5.86 -17.06 -7.14
C VAL A 43 -5.37 -18.15 -6.18
N SER A 44 -4.10 -18.52 -6.33
CA SER A 44 -3.38 -19.59 -5.62
C SER A 44 -3.80 -19.75 -4.15
N ASP A 45 -4.29 -20.94 -3.85
CA ASP A 45 -4.81 -21.43 -2.57
C ASP A 45 -3.65 -21.80 -1.60
N SER A 46 -2.68 -20.89 -1.43
CA SER A 46 -1.44 -21.16 -0.67
C SER A 46 -1.20 -20.12 0.41
N SER A 47 -2.17 -19.95 1.28
CA SER A 47 -2.03 -19.66 2.71
C SER A 47 -3.45 -19.48 3.22
N LYS A 48 -3.95 -20.44 4.01
CA LYS A 48 -5.12 -20.17 4.84
C LYS A 48 -4.71 -19.07 5.83
N LYS A 49 -4.83 -17.81 5.41
CA LYS A 49 -4.76 -16.64 6.27
C LYS A 49 -5.78 -16.87 7.37
N GLU A 50 -5.32 -16.99 8.60
CA GLU A 50 -6.22 -17.05 9.74
C GLU A 50 -6.85 -15.66 9.88
N LEU A 51 -8.05 -15.51 9.31
CA LEU A 51 -8.86 -14.31 9.45
C LEU A 51 -9.68 -14.44 10.72
N SER A 52 -9.98 -13.30 11.36
CA SER A 52 -10.98 -13.28 12.42
C SER A 52 -12.31 -13.86 11.92
N ASP A 53 -12.98 -14.68 12.73
CA ASP A 53 -14.28 -15.27 12.37
C ASP A 53 -15.36 -14.21 12.12
N LYS A 54 -15.18 -13.03 12.72
CA LYS A 54 -16.14 -11.93 12.66
C LYS A 54 -15.90 -11.07 11.42
N THR A 55 -16.92 -10.96 10.58
CA THR A 55 -17.00 -9.91 9.56
C THR A 55 -17.49 -8.61 10.23
N ILE A 56 -16.76 -7.52 10.03
CA ILE A 56 -17.06 -6.21 10.62
C ILE A 56 -17.06 -5.12 9.56
N THR A 57 -17.80 -4.05 9.84
CA THR A 57 -17.74 -2.81 9.07
C THR A 57 -17.10 -1.72 9.91
N ILE A 58 -16.01 -1.15 9.42
CA ILE A 58 -15.27 -0.08 10.10
C ILE A 58 -15.08 1.12 9.17
N THR A 59 -14.95 2.30 9.76
CA THR A 59 -14.57 3.52 9.05
C THR A 59 -13.13 3.83 9.41
N VAL A 60 -12.26 3.95 8.41
CA VAL A 60 -10.81 4.11 8.58
C VAL A 60 -10.30 5.33 7.84
N SER A 61 -9.23 5.93 8.35
CA SER A 61 -8.56 7.07 7.73
C SER A 61 -7.15 6.72 7.32
N TYR A 62 -6.71 7.37 6.23
CA TYR A 62 -5.35 7.29 5.72
C TYR A 62 -4.42 8.21 6.52
N ALA A 63 -3.23 7.73 6.87
CA ALA A 63 -2.25 8.42 7.70
C ALA A 63 -1.13 9.14 6.92
N ALA A 64 -0.94 8.84 5.63
CA ALA A 64 0.07 9.44 4.76
C ALA A 64 1.50 9.45 5.36
N ILE A 65 1.94 8.31 5.87
CA ILE A 65 3.29 8.14 6.44
C ILE A 65 4.26 7.82 5.30
N GLU A 66 5.33 8.59 5.16
CA GLU A 66 6.33 8.48 4.08
C GLU A 66 7.28 7.26 4.22
N CYS A 67 6.78 6.11 4.69
CA CYS A 67 7.51 4.85 4.83
C CYS A 67 6.67 3.66 4.38
N GLY A 68 7.28 2.46 4.32
CA GLY A 68 6.58 1.19 4.12
C GLY A 68 5.71 0.76 5.32
N CYS A 69 5.28 1.71 6.13
CA CYS A 69 4.52 1.49 7.35
C CYS A 69 3.02 1.32 7.02
N PRO A 70 2.24 0.65 7.87
CA PRO A 70 0.79 0.55 7.68
C PRO A 70 0.12 1.92 7.75
N GLN A 71 -0.76 2.20 6.79
CA GLN A 71 -1.27 3.55 6.54
C GLN A 71 -2.67 3.80 7.10
N TRP A 72 -3.40 2.77 7.52
CA TRP A 72 -4.82 2.89 7.87
C TRP A 72 -5.04 2.69 9.36
N PHE A 73 -5.94 3.50 9.92
CA PHE A 73 -6.36 3.40 11.32
C PHE A 73 -7.86 3.67 11.45
N GLU A 74 -8.50 3.10 12.48
CA GLU A 74 -9.92 3.35 12.74
C GLU A 74 -10.18 4.81 13.13
N THR A 75 -11.17 5.42 12.47
CA THR A 75 -11.52 6.84 12.66
C THR A 75 -12.02 7.17 14.06
N LYS A 76 -12.51 6.19 14.81
CA LYS A 76 -12.93 6.36 16.21
C LYS A 76 -11.76 6.74 17.12
N LEU A 77 -10.53 6.60 16.64
CA LEU A 77 -9.29 6.90 17.37
C LEU A 77 -8.65 8.23 16.93
N LYS A 78 -9.35 9.05 16.13
CA LYS A 78 -8.85 10.33 15.59
C LYS A 78 -8.48 11.37 16.66
N ASP A 79 -9.12 11.31 17.83
CA ASP A 79 -8.89 12.28 18.91
C ASP A 79 -7.68 11.91 19.81
N VAL A 80 -7.01 10.79 19.54
CA VAL A 80 -5.78 10.41 20.25
C VAL A 80 -4.63 11.30 19.77
N LYS A 81 -4.06 12.10 20.68
CA LYS A 81 -2.90 12.96 20.38
C LYS A 81 -1.82 12.16 19.67
N PHE A 82 -1.41 12.65 18.50
CA PHE A 82 -0.36 12.08 17.65
C PHE A 82 -0.59 10.62 17.17
N LEU A 83 -1.79 10.05 17.38
CA LEU A 83 -2.09 8.64 17.08
C LEU A 83 -1.05 7.69 17.72
N GLU A 84 -0.47 8.08 18.85
CA GLU A 84 0.50 7.26 19.58
C GLU A 84 -0.24 6.09 20.24
N GLY A 85 0.27 4.88 20.06
CA GLY A 85 -0.41 3.66 20.51
C GLY A 85 -1.65 3.27 19.70
N VAL A 86 -2.03 4.05 18.68
CA VAL A 86 -3.09 3.64 17.73
C VAL A 86 -2.51 2.60 16.78
N GLU A 87 -3.18 1.46 16.75
CA GLU A 87 -2.82 0.42 15.81
C GLU A 87 -3.08 0.88 14.37
N ARG A 88 -2.08 0.68 13.52
CA ARG A 88 -2.17 0.85 12.08
C ARG A 88 -2.13 -0.50 11.38
N PHE A 89 -2.85 -0.61 10.27
CA PHE A 89 -2.95 -1.81 9.46
C PHE A 89 -3.00 -1.48 7.97
N TYR A 90 -2.89 -2.51 7.14
CA TYR A 90 -3.11 -2.39 5.70
C TYR A 90 -4.56 -2.73 5.35
N LEU A 91 -5.03 -2.20 4.22
CA LEU A 91 -6.27 -2.62 3.59
C LEU A 91 -5.93 -3.43 2.34
N GLU A 92 -6.48 -4.64 2.22
CA GLU A 92 -6.29 -5.49 1.04
C GLU A 92 -7.65 -5.97 0.51
N PRO A 93 -7.88 -5.91 -0.81
CA PRO A 93 -9.11 -6.44 -1.38
C PRO A 93 -9.07 -7.98 -1.40
N VAL A 94 -10.19 -8.63 -1.07
CA VAL A 94 -10.28 -10.10 -1.18
C VAL A 94 -10.38 -10.61 -2.63
N ARG A 95 -10.69 -9.71 -3.58
CA ARG A 95 -10.82 -10.02 -5.02
C ARG A 95 -10.25 -8.88 -5.85
N LYS A 96 -9.66 -9.21 -7.00
CA LYS A 96 -8.97 -8.25 -7.89
C LYS A 96 -9.90 -7.22 -8.58
N ASP A 97 -11.20 -7.46 -8.58
CA ASP A 97 -12.22 -6.56 -9.16
C ASP A 97 -12.68 -5.45 -8.21
N LEU A 98 -12.26 -5.50 -6.94
CA LEU A 98 -12.52 -4.43 -5.97
C LEU A 98 -11.53 -3.29 -6.15
N VAL A 99 -12.00 -2.06 -5.92
CA VAL A 99 -11.15 -0.87 -5.89
C VAL A 99 -10.06 -1.06 -4.84
N ASN A 100 -8.80 -0.97 -5.25
CA ASN A 100 -7.66 -1.04 -4.35
C ASN A 100 -7.54 0.26 -3.54
N ALA A 101 -7.58 0.14 -2.21
CA ALA A 101 -7.48 1.29 -1.32
C ALA A 101 -6.15 2.06 -1.45
N ASN A 102 -5.06 1.40 -1.87
CA ASN A 102 -3.76 2.07 -2.06
C ASN A 102 -3.77 3.07 -3.23
N ASP A 103 -4.72 2.92 -4.16
CA ASP A 103 -4.86 3.79 -5.33
C ASP A 103 -5.82 4.97 -5.07
N LEU A 104 -6.39 5.07 -3.85
CA LEU A 104 -7.38 6.11 -3.52
C LEU A 104 -6.77 7.43 -3.06
N TRP A 105 -5.51 7.43 -2.60
CA TRP A 105 -4.83 8.65 -2.19
C TRP A 105 -4.16 9.29 -3.41
N ASP A 106 -4.40 10.59 -3.59
CA ASP A 106 -3.86 11.38 -4.70
C ASP A 106 -2.39 11.79 -4.50
N GLY A 107 -1.81 11.49 -3.33
CA GLY A 107 -0.44 11.88 -2.98
C GLY A 107 -0.33 13.28 -2.35
N GLU A 108 -1.43 14.02 -2.24
CA GLU A 108 -1.39 15.44 -1.90
C GLU A 108 -2.41 15.82 -0.80
N HIS A 109 -3.64 15.31 -0.88
CA HIS A 109 -4.73 15.82 -0.07
C HIS A 109 -5.25 14.83 0.98
N LEU A 110 -5.46 15.36 2.17
CA LEU A 110 -6.16 14.74 3.29
C LEU A 110 -7.38 15.59 3.68
N PRO A 111 -8.40 15.01 4.32
CA PRO A 111 -8.49 13.61 4.75
C PRO A 111 -8.98 12.66 3.64
N LEU A 112 -8.41 11.46 3.62
CA LEU A 112 -8.99 10.30 2.93
C LEU A 112 -9.60 9.36 3.98
N THR A 113 -10.91 9.16 3.90
CA THR A 113 -11.66 8.26 4.80
C THR A 113 -12.50 7.31 3.98
N VAL A 114 -12.43 6.02 4.32
CA VAL A 114 -13.21 4.96 3.67
C VAL A 114 -13.98 4.16 4.70
N LYS A 115 -15.12 3.60 4.28
CA LYS A 115 -15.88 2.61 5.01
C LYS A 115 -15.67 1.26 4.35
N VAL A 116 -15.15 0.30 5.10
CA VAL A 116 -14.83 -1.05 4.62
C VAL A 116 -15.63 -2.08 5.39
N THR A 117 -16.03 -3.15 4.71
CA THR A 117 -16.57 -4.37 5.32
C THR A 117 -15.65 -5.53 4.99
N GLY A 118 -15.35 -6.36 5.99
CA GLY A 118 -14.34 -7.38 5.85
C GLY A 118 -13.91 -8.01 7.16
N ARG A 119 -12.72 -8.59 7.17
CA ARG A 119 -12.15 -9.33 8.31
C ARG A 119 -10.71 -8.91 8.55
N LEU A 120 -10.30 -8.87 9.80
CA LEU A 120 -8.92 -8.56 10.18
C LEU A 120 -8.12 -9.86 10.28
N SER A 121 -6.87 -9.86 9.82
CA SER A 121 -5.97 -10.99 10.02
C SER A 121 -5.68 -11.19 11.52
N ILE A 122 -5.57 -12.44 11.95
CA ILE A 122 -5.17 -12.78 13.32
C ILE A 122 -3.67 -12.45 13.51
N GLY A 123 -2.84 -12.84 12.54
CA GLY A 123 -1.41 -12.57 12.51
C GLY A 123 -1.02 -11.28 11.79
N LYS A 124 0.26 -10.89 11.94
CA LYS A 124 0.90 -9.85 11.13
C LYS A 124 1.54 -10.46 9.88
N GLU A 125 1.32 -9.82 8.74
CA GLU A 125 1.77 -10.31 7.43
C GLU A 125 2.25 -9.14 6.55
N ILE A 126 2.86 -9.50 5.42
CA ILE A 126 3.24 -8.54 4.38
C ILE A 126 2.02 -8.33 3.44
N PRO A 127 1.63 -7.09 3.15
CA PRO A 127 0.56 -6.78 2.20
C PRO A 127 0.91 -7.24 0.76
N ILE A 128 -0.11 -7.52 -0.04
CA ILE A 128 0.01 -8.06 -1.41
C ILE A 128 -0.03 -6.92 -2.44
N THR A 129 -0.96 -5.98 -2.29
CA THR A 129 -1.23 -4.93 -3.29
C THR A 129 -0.59 -3.59 -2.92
N TYR A 130 0.24 -3.58 -1.88
CA TYR A 130 0.86 -2.36 -1.36
C TYR A 130 2.14 -2.00 -2.10
N ASN A 131 2.18 -0.78 -2.63
CA ASN A 131 3.17 -0.29 -3.58
C ASN A 131 3.64 1.15 -3.25
N THR A 132 4.00 1.43 -1.99
CA THR A 132 4.53 2.75 -1.59
C THR A 132 6.06 2.80 -1.58
N LYS A 133 6.61 3.97 -1.21
CA LYS A 133 8.04 4.15 -0.96
C LYS A 133 8.47 3.28 0.24
N GLY A 134 9.48 2.44 0.03
CA GLY A 134 10.04 1.56 1.05
C GLY A 134 9.46 0.14 1.05
N ALA A 135 10.19 -0.79 1.66
CA ALA A 135 9.71 -2.17 1.83
C ALA A 135 8.59 -2.20 2.88
N PRO A 136 7.46 -2.89 2.60
CA PRO A 136 6.38 -2.97 3.56
C PRO A 136 6.78 -3.73 4.83
N GLU A 137 6.36 -3.21 5.98
CA GLU A 137 6.53 -3.88 7.27
C GLU A 137 5.42 -4.91 7.53
N LYS A 138 5.69 -5.91 8.38
CA LYS A 138 4.65 -6.84 8.83
C LYS A 138 3.64 -6.14 9.73
N ALA A 139 2.37 -6.18 9.35
CA ALA A 139 1.27 -5.69 10.18
C ALA A 139 -0.01 -6.49 9.97
N ARG A 140 -1.03 -6.22 10.78
CA ARG A 140 -2.35 -6.80 10.51
C ARG A 140 -2.89 -6.24 9.19
N ILE A 141 -3.68 -7.05 8.52
CA ILE A 141 -4.30 -6.70 7.24
C ILE A 141 -5.81 -6.83 7.42
N PHE A 142 -6.53 -5.77 7.09
CA PHE A 142 -7.96 -5.81 6.97
C PHE A 142 -8.32 -6.19 5.53
N TRP A 143 -8.80 -7.43 5.36
CA TRP A 143 -9.24 -7.99 4.10
C TRP A 143 -10.68 -7.58 3.85
N TYR A 144 -10.91 -6.67 2.90
CA TYR A 144 -12.24 -6.14 2.61
C TYR A 144 -12.88 -6.77 1.36
N ASP A 145 -14.18 -7.01 1.45
CA ASP A 145 -15.04 -7.42 0.32
C ASP A 145 -15.92 -6.27 -0.19
N LYS A 146 -16.00 -5.18 0.58
CA LYS A 146 -16.70 -3.95 0.24
C LYS A 146 -15.93 -2.74 0.73
N ILE A 147 -15.82 -1.73 -0.12
CA ILE A 147 -15.22 -0.44 0.18
C ILE A 147 -16.11 0.69 -0.37
N THR A 148 -16.17 1.81 0.35
CA THR A 148 -16.84 3.02 -0.08
C THR A 148 -16.07 4.23 0.43
N VAL A 149 -15.78 5.19 -0.43
CA VAL A 149 -15.17 6.47 -0.04
C VAL A 149 -16.21 7.27 0.73
N VAL A 150 -15.90 7.64 1.97
CA VAL A 150 -16.77 8.44 2.85
C VAL A 150 -16.45 9.92 2.71
N SER A 151 -15.16 10.24 2.68
CA SER A 151 -14.65 11.59 2.48
C SER A 151 -13.35 11.51 1.72
N SER A 152 -13.26 12.29 0.66
CA SER A 152 -12.02 12.63 -0.02
C SER A 152 -12.02 14.14 -0.26
N TYR A 153 -10.85 14.75 -0.40
CA TYR A 153 -10.72 16.19 -0.66
C TYR A 153 -11.60 16.65 -1.84
N ASN A 154 -11.63 15.87 -2.92
CA ASN A 154 -12.45 16.15 -4.13
C ASN A 154 -13.97 16.00 -3.93
N SER A 155 -14.43 15.47 -2.80
CA SER A 155 -15.86 15.30 -2.50
C SER A 155 -16.48 16.47 -1.74
N ILE A 156 -15.67 17.44 -1.30
CA ILE A 156 -16.11 18.58 -0.47
C ILE A 156 -16.35 19.84 -1.33
N SER A 157 -15.95 19.82 -2.60
CA SER A 157 -16.02 20.96 -3.53
C SER A 157 -17.21 20.93 -4.53
N LYS A 158 -18.24 20.12 -4.28
CA LYS A 158 -19.47 20.07 -5.09
C LYS A 158 -20.69 20.56 -4.34
#